data_AF-A0A0T6BDI5-F1
#
_entry.id   AF-A0A0T6BDI5-F1
#
_cell.length_a   1.000
_cell.length_b   1.000
_cell.length_c   1.000
_cell.angle_alpha   90.00
_cell.angle_beta   90.00
_cell.angle_gamma   90.00
#
_symmetry.space_group_name_H-M   'P 1'
#
loop_
_entity.id
_entity.type
_entity.pdbx_description
1 polymer ?
#
loop_
_entity_poly.entity_id
_entity_poly.type
_entity_poly.pdbx_seq_one_letter_code
_entity_poly.pdbx_strand_id
1 'polypeptide(L)'
;MFLITLVLFHLLCLRGNTAVDRSQCIAPLGMENGAIKDEDITASSSFDSGNVGPQHSRVRTEKNGGAWCPQKQATTEPEEWLQIDLETVHVITSTETQGRFGNAQGVEYAEAYVLEYWRPRIGKWMRYHNNKGEEKSATFDVTNC
;
A
#
# COMPACT_ATOMS: atom_id res chain seq x y z
N MET A 1 -54.44 -25.74 -5.71
CA MET A 1 -54.10 -24.39 -5.20
C MET A 1 -52.95 -24.48 -4.18
N PHE A 2 -51.81 -25.08 -4.57
CA PHE A 2 -50.60 -25.20 -3.72
C PHE A 2 -49.29 -24.92 -4.50
N LEU A 3 -49.36 -24.64 -5.82
CA LEU A 3 -48.19 -24.37 -6.66
C LEU A 3 -47.75 -22.90 -6.66
N ILE A 4 -48.59 -21.96 -6.21
CA ILE A 4 -48.33 -20.51 -6.32
C ILE A 4 -47.43 -19.99 -5.19
N THR A 5 -47.40 -20.66 -4.03
CA THR A 5 -46.61 -20.23 -2.86
C THR A 5 -45.12 -20.58 -2.95
N LEU A 6 -44.74 -21.61 -3.73
CA LEU A 6 -43.34 -22.03 -3.90
C LEU A 6 -42.53 -21.07 -4.80
N VAL A 7 -43.18 -20.41 -5.76
CA VAL A 7 -42.55 -19.42 -6.65
C VAL A 7 -42.25 -18.11 -5.91
N LEU A 8 -43.01 -17.76 -4.87
CA LEU A 8 -42.72 -16.61 -4.00
C LEU A 8 -41.54 -16.84 -3.05
N PHE A 9 -41.16 -18.09 -2.74
CA PHE A 9 -39.94 -18.37 -1.96
C PHE A 9 -38.65 -18.30 -2.79
N HIS A 10 -38.76 -18.08 -4.10
CA HIS A 10 -37.69 -17.58 -4.96
C HIS A 10 -37.60 -16.05 -4.95
N LEU A 11 -38.19 -15.38 -3.95
CA LEU A 11 -37.96 -13.97 -3.62
C LEU A 11 -36.46 -13.72 -3.59
N LEU A 12 -36.03 -13.17 -4.72
CA LEU A 12 -34.78 -12.55 -5.05
C LEU A 12 -33.83 -12.49 -3.84
N CYS A 13 -32.76 -13.29 -3.91
CA CYS A 13 -31.47 -12.75 -3.51
C CYS A 13 -31.24 -11.50 -4.38
N LEU A 14 -31.85 -10.37 -4.00
CA LEU A 14 -31.36 -9.06 -4.31
C LEU A 14 -29.99 -9.03 -3.62
N ARG A 15 -28.98 -9.53 -4.34
CA ARG A 15 -27.61 -9.09 -4.13
C ARG A 15 -27.70 -7.59 -4.36
N GLY A 16 -27.95 -6.85 -3.28
CA GLY A 16 -27.77 -5.42 -3.28
C GLY A 16 -26.34 -5.22 -3.75
N ASN A 17 -26.17 -4.75 -4.98
CA ASN A 17 -24.90 -4.24 -5.41
C ASN A 17 -24.72 -2.94 -4.63
N THR A 18 -24.31 -3.06 -3.37
CA THR A 18 -23.80 -1.93 -2.61
C THR A 18 -22.51 -1.55 -3.30
N ALA A 19 -22.58 -0.60 -4.24
CA ALA A 19 -21.39 0.02 -4.78
C ALA A 19 -20.62 0.62 -3.61
N VAL A 20 -19.31 0.39 -3.57
CA VAL A 20 -18.47 0.98 -2.52
C VAL A 20 -18.47 2.49 -2.71
N ASP A 21 -19.01 3.20 -1.72
CA ASP A 21 -18.93 4.66 -1.65
C ASP A 21 -17.52 5.06 -1.19
N ARG A 22 -16.70 5.51 -2.15
CA ARG A 22 -15.31 5.91 -1.90
C ARG A 22 -15.19 7.12 -0.97
N SER A 23 -16.25 7.93 -0.82
CA SER A 23 -16.22 9.11 0.06
C SER A 23 -16.09 8.73 1.55
N GLN A 24 -16.42 7.48 1.89
CA GLN A 24 -16.30 6.95 3.25
C GLN A 24 -14.91 6.35 3.53
N CYS A 25 -14.08 6.17 2.50
CA CYS A 25 -12.74 5.58 2.61
C CYS A 25 -11.67 6.67 2.83
N ILE A 26 -11.77 7.38 3.95
CA ILE A 26 -10.83 8.47 4.32
C ILE A 26 -9.98 8.18 5.55
N ALA A 27 -10.30 7.11 6.28
CA ALA A 27 -9.57 6.74 7.50
C ALA A 27 -8.22 6.07 7.17
N PRO A 28 -7.14 6.38 7.91
CA PRO A 28 -5.86 5.69 7.74
C PRO A 28 -5.97 4.21 8.16
N LEU A 29 -5.27 3.33 7.43
CA LEU A 29 -5.33 1.89 7.67
C LEU A 29 -4.44 1.40 8.81
N GLY A 30 -3.50 2.22 9.28
CA GLY A 30 -2.71 1.89 10.47
C GLY A 30 -1.19 1.94 10.33
N MET A 31 -0.66 2.48 9.22
CA MET A 31 0.80 2.64 9.06
C MET A 31 1.39 3.52 10.16
N GLU A 32 0.80 4.68 10.42
CA GLU A 32 1.33 5.66 11.39
C GLU A 32 1.16 5.22 12.85
N ASN A 33 0.00 4.68 13.21
CA ASN A 33 -0.35 4.39 14.60
C ASN A 33 0.02 2.96 15.06
N GLY A 34 0.61 2.13 14.18
CA GLY A 34 1.01 0.77 14.51
C GLY A 34 -0.12 -0.28 14.43
N ALA A 35 -1.31 0.06 13.93
CA ALA A 35 -2.38 -0.94 13.78
C ALA A 35 -2.09 -1.98 12.69
N ILE A 36 -1.34 -1.60 11.65
CA ILE A 36 -0.63 -2.57 10.78
C ILE A 36 0.62 -2.98 11.54
N LYS A 37 0.86 -4.27 11.75
CA LYS A 37 1.97 -4.77 12.58
C LYS A 37 3.30 -4.66 11.85
N ASP A 38 4.40 -4.67 12.59
CA ASP A 38 5.74 -4.63 12.00
C ASP A 38 6.00 -5.86 11.12
N GLU A 39 5.47 -7.03 11.50
CA GLU A 39 5.59 -8.28 10.73
C GLU A 39 4.87 -8.24 9.37
N ASP A 40 3.87 -7.38 9.21
CA ASP A 40 3.10 -7.22 7.98
C ASP A 40 3.77 -6.25 6.99
N ILE A 41 4.92 -5.66 7.39
CA ILE A 41 5.68 -4.70 6.59
C ILE A 41 7.00 -5.36 6.20
N THR A 42 7.13 -5.73 4.93
CA THR A 42 8.29 -6.45 4.39
C THR A 42 8.91 -5.72 3.21
N ALA A 43 10.14 -6.05 2.83
CA ALA A 43 10.81 -5.44 1.69
C ALA A 43 11.69 -6.45 0.93
N SER A 44 12.06 -6.11 -0.29
CA SER A 44 13.04 -6.84 -1.12
C SER A 44 14.38 -7.00 -0.41
N SER A 45 14.84 -5.93 0.22
CA SER A 45 16.14 -5.84 0.88
C SER A 45 16.12 -4.72 1.93
N SER A 46 17.19 -4.60 2.74
CA SER A 46 17.40 -3.45 3.61
C SER A 46 18.90 -3.24 3.84
N PHE A 47 19.35 -1.98 3.82
CA PHE A 47 20.75 -1.64 4.09
C PHE A 47 21.17 -2.01 5.52
N ASP A 48 20.33 -1.69 6.49
CA ASP A 48 20.47 -2.08 7.89
C ASP A 48 19.07 -2.34 8.45
N SER A 49 18.73 -3.61 8.69
CA SER A 49 17.41 -4.00 9.16
C SER A 49 17.08 -3.46 10.55
N GLY A 50 18.07 -3.13 11.37
CA GLY A 50 17.87 -2.56 12.71
C GLY A 50 17.60 -1.05 12.70
N ASN A 51 18.14 -0.34 11.70
CA ASN A 51 18.02 1.12 11.62
C ASN A 51 17.04 1.60 10.54
N VAL A 52 17.14 1.05 9.33
CA VAL A 52 16.34 1.43 8.14
C VAL A 52 15.62 0.21 7.54
N GLY A 53 15.17 -0.68 8.43
CA GLY A 53 14.34 -1.84 8.10
C GLY A 53 12.91 -1.45 7.67
N PRO A 54 12.20 -2.34 6.98
CA PRO A 54 10.84 -2.09 6.49
C PRO A 54 9.87 -1.62 7.59
N GLN A 55 9.98 -2.16 8.81
CA GLN A 55 9.16 -1.77 9.96
C GLN A 55 9.32 -0.29 10.40
N HIS A 56 10.38 0.39 9.95
CA HIS A 56 10.65 1.80 10.23
C HIS A 56 10.12 2.75 9.14
N SER A 57 9.49 2.24 8.08
CA SER A 57 8.91 3.01 6.96
C SER A 57 7.58 3.73 7.24
N ARG A 58 7.24 3.93 8.51
CA ARG A 58 5.95 4.52 8.90
C ARG A 58 6.03 6.04 8.77
N VAL A 59 4.97 6.66 8.26
CA VAL A 59 4.90 8.13 8.19
C VAL A 59 4.83 8.75 9.58
N ARG A 60 5.31 9.99 9.70
CA ARG A 60 5.35 10.81 10.92
C ARG A 60 6.07 10.18 12.10
N THR A 61 7.04 9.30 11.85
CA THR A 61 7.92 8.75 12.89
C THR A 61 9.38 8.84 12.48
N GLU A 62 10.22 9.16 13.45
CA GLU A 62 11.68 9.22 13.32
C GLU A 62 12.35 8.12 14.17
N LYS A 63 11.61 7.04 14.48
CA LYS A 63 12.14 5.92 15.27
C LYS A 63 13.27 5.26 14.46
N ASN A 64 14.43 5.10 15.10
CA ASN A 64 15.67 4.62 14.47
C ASN A 64 16.03 5.51 13.26
N GLY A 65 16.09 4.95 12.06
CA GLY A 65 16.38 5.71 10.84
C GLY A 65 15.17 6.44 10.25
N GLY A 66 13.95 6.19 10.76
CA GLY A 66 12.72 6.88 10.32
C GLY A 66 12.30 6.58 8.88
N ALA A 67 12.87 5.55 8.24
CA ALA A 67 12.50 5.11 6.91
C ALA A 67 12.89 3.65 6.66
N TRP A 68 12.53 3.16 5.48
CA TRP A 68 13.16 2.01 4.86
C TRP A 68 14.16 2.47 3.80
N CYS A 69 15.36 1.88 3.79
CA CYS A 69 16.30 2.03 2.69
C CYS A 69 16.72 0.66 2.16
N PRO A 70 16.67 0.44 0.83
CA PRO A 70 17.11 -0.80 0.22
C PRO A 70 18.62 -1.03 0.43
N GLN A 71 19.06 -2.28 0.30
CA GLN A 71 20.47 -2.65 0.48
C GLN A 71 21.38 -2.01 -0.57
N LYS A 72 20.88 -1.87 -1.79
CA LYS A 72 21.54 -1.16 -2.88
C LYS A 72 20.79 0.14 -3.14
N GLN A 73 21.50 1.14 -3.65
CA GLN A 73 20.88 2.39 -4.07
C GLN A 73 19.78 2.10 -5.11
N ALA A 74 18.60 2.72 -4.89
CA ALA A 74 17.49 2.55 -5.82
C ALA A 74 17.87 3.07 -7.21
N THR A 75 17.40 2.37 -8.24
CA THR A 75 17.58 2.79 -9.64
C THR A 75 16.23 3.18 -10.22
N THR A 76 16.22 3.63 -11.49
CA THR A 76 14.97 3.88 -12.21
C THR A 76 14.19 2.59 -12.49
N GLU A 77 14.83 1.42 -12.39
CA GLU A 77 14.17 0.13 -12.53
C GLU A 77 13.52 -0.28 -11.19
N PRO A 78 12.25 -0.77 -11.21
CA PRO A 78 11.51 -1.12 -10.00
C PRO A 78 11.92 -2.48 -9.43
N GLU A 79 13.21 -2.62 -9.07
CA GLU A 79 13.77 -3.87 -8.52
C GLU A 79 13.54 -3.97 -7.00
N GLU A 80 13.58 -2.84 -6.30
CA GLU A 80 13.38 -2.76 -4.86
C GLU A 80 11.92 -2.46 -4.53
N TRP A 81 11.38 -3.10 -3.50
CA TRP A 81 9.99 -2.96 -3.10
C TRP A 81 9.81 -2.96 -1.59
N LEU A 82 8.76 -2.26 -1.16
CA LEU A 82 8.21 -2.29 0.19
C LEU A 82 6.78 -2.83 0.09
N GLN A 83 6.52 -3.97 0.72
CA GLN A 83 5.24 -4.65 0.70
C GLN A 83 4.55 -4.50 2.05
N ILE A 84 3.27 -4.13 1.99
CA ILE A 84 2.38 -4.06 3.15
C ILE A 84 1.32 -5.14 2.99
N ASP A 85 1.31 -6.14 3.87
CA ASP A 85 0.18 -7.06 3.99
C ASP A 85 -0.92 -6.41 4.82
N LEU A 86 -2.14 -6.43 4.31
CA LEU A 86 -3.31 -5.89 5.01
C LEU A 86 -4.18 -6.98 5.63
N GLU A 87 -3.75 -8.24 5.56
CA GLU A 87 -4.39 -9.49 6.01
C GLU A 87 -5.75 -9.80 5.35
N THR A 88 -6.51 -8.77 4.94
CA THR A 88 -7.82 -8.84 4.31
C THR A 88 -7.93 -7.85 3.15
N VAL A 89 -8.95 -8.02 2.31
CA VAL A 89 -9.14 -7.18 1.11
C VAL A 89 -9.65 -5.81 1.51
N HIS A 90 -8.87 -4.78 1.18
CA HIS A 90 -9.20 -3.38 1.43
C HIS A 90 -9.44 -2.60 0.14
N VAL A 91 -10.22 -1.52 0.25
CA VAL A 91 -10.31 -0.48 -0.78
C VAL A 91 -9.34 0.64 -0.40
N ILE A 92 -8.30 0.82 -1.20
CA ILE A 92 -7.30 1.87 -1.00
C ILE A 92 -7.66 3.06 -1.91
N THR A 93 -7.86 4.23 -1.31
CA THR A 93 -8.22 5.47 -2.01
C THR A 93 -7.04 6.42 -2.15
N SER A 94 -6.15 6.44 -1.16
CA SER A 94 -4.96 7.30 -1.14
C SER A 94 -3.76 6.57 -0.54
N THR A 95 -2.59 7.04 -0.93
CA THR A 95 -1.29 6.63 -0.39
C THR A 95 -0.54 7.90 -0.01
N GLU A 96 0.20 7.83 1.10
CA GLU A 96 1.07 8.90 1.55
C GLU A 96 2.51 8.36 1.57
N THR A 97 3.45 9.18 1.13
CA THR A 97 4.88 8.86 1.13
C THR A 97 5.61 9.94 1.92
N GLN A 98 6.65 9.55 2.64
CA GLN A 98 7.50 10.48 3.36
C GLN A 98 8.96 10.07 3.16
N GLY A 99 9.83 11.08 3.07
CA GLY A 99 11.26 10.89 3.19
C GLY A 99 11.75 10.87 4.63
N ARG A 100 13.07 10.76 4.78
CA ARG A 100 13.77 10.98 6.04
C ARG A 100 14.79 12.11 5.93
N PHE A 101 15.23 12.59 7.08
CA PHE A 101 16.42 13.41 7.20
C PHE A 101 17.57 12.57 7.78
N GLY A 102 18.54 12.21 6.94
CA GLY A 102 19.65 11.32 7.28
C GLY A 102 20.76 11.97 8.12
N ASN A 103 20.42 12.87 9.05
CA ASN A 103 21.31 13.46 10.06
C ASN A 103 22.78 13.65 9.57
N ALA A 104 22.96 14.65 8.70
CA ALA A 104 24.19 15.02 7.96
C ALA A 104 24.40 14.36 6.57
N GLN A 105 23.65 13.31 6.22
CA GLN A 105 23.68 12.71 4.87
C GLN A 105 22.79 13.46 3.86
N GLY A 106 21.78 14.19 4.36
CA GLY A 106 20.86 14.97 3.54
C GLY A 106 19.41 14.61 3.79
N VAL A 107 18.54 15.02 2.87
CA VAL A 107 17.13 14.64 2.81
C VAL A 107 16.99 13.55 1.76
N GLU A 108 16.34 12.46 2.11
CA GLU A 108 16.23 11.26 1.25
C GLU A 108 14.77 10.84 1.14
N TYR A 109 14.30 10.59 -0.07
CA TYR A 109 12.93 10.16 -0.36
C TYR A 109 12.87 9.54 -1.75
N ALA A 110 11.87 8.71 -2.01
CA ALA A 110 11.65 8.15 -3.34
C ALA A 110 11.06 9.21 -4.29
N GLU A 111 11.69 9.38 -5.46
CA GLU A 111 11.26 10.29 -6.54
C GLU A 111 9.91 9.90 -7.10
N ALA A 112 9.81 8.62 -7.45
CA ALA A 112 8.68 8.00 -8.10
C ALA A 112 8.56 6.57 -7.59
N TYR A 113 7.37 6.02 -7.68
CA TYR A 113 7.15 4.62 -7.36
C TYR A 113 6.07 4.06 -8.26
N VAL A 114 6.14 2.75 -8.46
CA VAL A 114 5.06 1.98 -9.08
C VAL A 114 4.27 1.35 -7.97
N LEU A 115 2.95 1.30 -8.12
CA LEU A 115 2.09 0.60 -7.16
C LEU A 115 1.68 -0.73 -7.78
N GLU A 116 2.03 -1.82 -7.13
CA GLU A 116 1.49 -3.14 -7.43
C GLU A 116 0.56 -3.60 -6.33
N TYR A 117 -0.44 -4.39 -6.69
CA TYR A 117 -1.36 -4.97 -5.74
C TYR A 117 -1.64 -6.44 -6.08
N TRP A 118 -1.87 -7.23 -5.03
CA TRP A 118 -2.31 -8.61 -5.15
C TRP A 118 -3.70 -8.75 -4.52
N ARG A 119 -4.52 -9.65 -5.08
CA ARG A 119 -5.78 -10.06 -4.45
C ARG A 119 -6.06 -11.54 -4.72
N PRO A 120 -6.64 -12.29 -3.76
CA PRO A 120 -6.85 -13.73 -3.88
C PRO A 120 -7.58 -14.14 -5.16
N ARG A 121 -8.58 -13.35 -5.59
CA ARG A 121 -9.35 -13.64 -6.80
C ARG A 121 -8.59 -13.51 -8.12
N ILE A 122 -7.46 -12.78 -8.15
CA ILE A 122 -6.61 -12.69 -9.35
C ILE A 122 -5.48 -13.72 -9.27
N GLY A 123 -4.87 -13.89 -8.09
CA GLY A 123 -3.76 -14.84 -7.90
C GLY A 123 -2.43 -14.40 -8.53
N LYS A 124 -2.29 -13.12 -8.91
CA LYS A 124 -1.02 -12.52 -9.36
C LYS A 124 -0.95 -11.04 -9.00
N TRP A 125 0.27 -10.52 -8.96
CA TRP A 125 0.54 -9.10 -8.86
C TRP A 125 0.03 -8.36 -10.09
N MET A 126 -0.56 -7.21 -9.84
CA MET A 126 -1.12 -6.33 -10.86
C MET A 126 -0.56 -4.93 -10.65
N ARG A 127 0.00 -4.36 -11.72
CA ARG A 127 0.39 -2.96 -11.75
C ARG A 127 -0.84 -2.08 -11.76
N TYR A 128 -0.86 -1.09 -10.86
CA TYR A 128 -1.91 -0.09 -10.80
C TYR A 128 -1.66 0.99 -11.86
N HIS A 129 -2.71 1.31 -12.60
CA HIS A 129 -2.77 2.47 -13.47
C HIS A 129 -3.95 3.33 -13.05
N ASN A 130 -3.78 4.65 -13.09
CA ASN A 130 -4.89 5.56 -12.87
C ASN A 130 -5.89 5.49 -14.04
N ASN A 131 -6.99 6.23 -13.95
CA ASN A 131 -8.03 6.23 -15.00
C ASN A 131 -7.54 6.75 -16.37
N LYS A 132 -6.36 7.39 -16.43
CA LYS A 132 -5.70 7.88 -17.65
C LYS A 132 -4.63 6.91 -18.17
N GLY A 133 -4.40 5.79 -17.49
CA GLY A 133 -3.33 4.84 -17.81
C GLY A 133 -1.96 5.21 -17.24
N GLU A 134 -1.85 6.32 -16.51
CA GLU A 134 -0.59 6.79 -15.94
C GLU A 134 -0.27 6.02 -14.66
N GLU A 135 1.01 5.81 -14.44
CA GLU A 135 1.54 5.32 -13.18
C GLU A 135 1.56 6.47 -12.17
N LYS A 136 1.49 6.16 -10.87
CA LYS A 136 1.59 7.20 -9.85
C LYS A 136 3.03 7.72 -9.77
N SER A 137 3.41 8.65 -10.65
CA SER A 137 4.61 9.47 -10.46
C SER A 137 4.32 10.60 -9.48
N ALA A 138 4.94 10.54 -8.30
CA ALA A 138 5.49 11.77 -7.74
C ALA A 138 6.75 12.12 -8.55
N THR A 139 7.19 13.38 -8.55
CA THR A 139 8.44 13.78 -9.22
C THR A 139 9.15 14.72 -8.27
N PHE A 140 10.20 14.24 -7.59
CA PHE A 140 10.99 15.04 -6.66
C PHE A 140 12.38 14.42 -6.51
N ASP A 141 13.47 15.10 -6.90
CA ASP A 141 14.90 14.67 -6.88
C ASP A 141 15.32 13.80 -5.67
N VAL A 142 15.95 12.63 -5.90
CA VAL A 142 16.54 11.75 -4.88
C VAL A 142 18.05 11.93 -4.86
N THR A 143 18.60 12.20 -3.69
CA THR A 143 20.00 11.91 -3.42
C THR A 143 20.13 11.22 -2.06
N ASN A 144 20.41 9.91 -2.09
CA ASN A 144 20.98 9.04 -1.04
C ASN A 144 20.11 8.15 -0.12
N CYS A 145 18.93 7.70 -0.57
CA CYS A 145 18.55 6.27 -0.55
C CYS A 145 17.98 5.99 -1.96
#